data_AF-A0A2W6YNZ7-F1
#
_entry.id   AF-A0A2W6YNZ7-F1
#
_cell.length_a   1.000
_cell.length_b   1.000
_cell.length_c   1.000
_cell.angle_alpha   90.00
_cell.angle_beta   90.00
_cell.angle_gamma   90.00
#
_symmetry.space_group_name_H-M   'P 1'
#
loop_
_entity.id
_entity.type
_entity.pdbx_description
1 polymer ?
#
loop_
_entity_poly.entity_id
_entity_poly.type
_entity_poly.pdbx_seq_one_letter_code
_entity_poly.pdbx_strand_id
1 'polypeptide(L)' 'MSSVYFKSLLEKRNQWLEEQIRQMSVDILSIGTYTCTVCGEVAGEYIIDHLGETIRLSNVETYAFLKFILETEASS' A
#
# COMPACT_ATOMS: atom_id res chain seq x y z
N MET A 1 5.40 1.04 31.75
CA MET A 1 6.07 0.09 30.83
C MET A 1 5.23 -0.33 29.62
N SER A 2 3.90 -0.43 29.70
CA SER A 2 3.04 -0.83 28.56
C SER A 2 3.06 0.12 27.35
N SER A 3 3.13 1.43 27.55
CA SER A 3 3.06 2.44 26.47
C SER A 3 4.25 2.42 25.49
N VAL A 4 5.47 2.16 25.97
CA VAL A 4 6.67 2.10 25.12
C VAL A 4 6.65 0.87 24.21
N TYR A 5 6.19 -0.27 24.75
CA TYR A 5 6.01 -1.51 23.99
C TYR A 5 4.98 -1.34 22.87
N PHE A 6 3.82 -0.74 23.19
CA PHE A 6 2.76 -0.47 22.22
C PHE A 6 3.24 0.45 21.09
N LYS A 7 4.01 1.49 21.42
CA LYS A 7 4.61 2.39 20.42
C LYS A 7 5.56 1.63 19.48
N SER A 8 6.43 0.77 20.02
CA SER A 8 7.35 -0.04 19.22
C SER A 8 6.65 -1.06 18.31
N LEU A 9 5.49 -1.57 18.73
CA LEU A 9 4.69 -2.50 17.93
C LEU A 9 4.01 -1.78 16.76
N LEU A 10 3.51 -0.57 16.98
CA LEU A 10 2.95 0.27 15.92
C LEU A 10 4.01 0.68 14.90
N GLU A 11 5.22 1.03 15.35
CA GLU A 11 6.34 1.35 14.45
C GLU A 11 6.72 0.15 13.58
N LYS A 12 6.85 -1.05 14.17
CA LYS A 12 7.11 -2.29 13.42
C LYS A 12 6.00 -2.64 12.43
N ARG A 13 4.73 -2.46 12.84
CA ARG A 13 3.59 -2.65 11.95
C ARG A 13 3.64 -1.70 10.76
N ASN A 14 3.97 -0.43 10.99
CA ASN A 14 4.04 0.57 9.91
C ASN A 14 5.18 0.24 8.93
N GLN A 15 6.35 -0.14 9.43
CA GLN A 15 7.46 -0.59 8.58
C GLN A 15 7.08 -1.83 7.76
N TRP A 16 6.38 -2.78 8.38
CA TRP A 16 5.87 -3.96 7.67
C TRP A 16 4.85 -3.58 6.59
N LEU A 17 3.91 -2.67 6.89
CA LEU A 17 2.92 -2.19 5.92
C LEU A 17 3.58 -1.53 4.72
N GLU A 18 4.56 -0.65 4.94
CA GLU A 18 5.31 0.03 3.86
C GLU A 18 6.01 -0.99 2.95
N GLU A 19 6.65 -2.01 3.52
CA GLU A 19 7.29 -3.08 2.74
C GLU A 19 6.27 -3.89 1.93
N GLN A 20 5.12 -4.23 2.51
CA GLN A 20 4.07 -4.96 1.80
C GLN A 20 3.47 -4.15 0.66
N ILE A 21 3.19 -2.86 0.88
CA ILE A 21 2.70 -1.96 -0.15
C ILE A 21 3.71 -1.87 -1.30
N ARG A 22 5.00 -1.78 -0.98
CA ARG A 22 6.08 -1.77 -1.99
C ARG A 22 6.08 -3.04 -2.83
N GLN A 23 6.03 -4.21 -2.20
CA GLN A 23 6.01 -5.51 -2.88
C GLN A 23 4.79 -5.64 -3.79
N MET A 24 3.59 -5.41 -3.25
CA MET A 24 2.34 -5.49 -4.02
C MET A 24 2.29 -4.49 -5.16
N SER A 25 2.85 -3.29 -4.99
CA SER A 25 2.94 -2.30 -6.07
C SER A 25 3.76 -2.83 -7.24
N VAL A 26 4.86 -3.55 -6.98
CA VAL A 26 5.67 -4.20 -8.02
C VAL A 26 4.91 -5.34 -8.69
N ASP A 27 4.22 -6.17 -7.91
CA ASP A 27 3.45 -7.28 -8.44
C ASP A 27 2.31 -6.78 -9.35
N ILE A 28 1.60 -5.74 -8.93
CA ILE A 28 0.51 -5.14 -9.70
C ILE A 28 1.02 -4.45 -10.98
N LEU A 29 2.20 -3.80 -10.94
CA LEU A 29 2.85 -3.28 -12.15
C LEU A 29 3.09 -4.38 -13.19
N SER A 30 3.40 -5.60 -12.75
CA SER A 30 3.59 -6.75 -13.65
C SER A 30 2.30 -7.24 -14.31
N ILE A 31 1.14 -6.97 -13.69
CA ILE A 31 -0.20 -7.31 -14.20
C ILE A 31 -0.68 -6.27 -15.24
N GLY A 32 0.00 -5.12 -15.36
CA GLY A 32 -0.18 -4.16 -16.45
C GLY A 32 -1.42 -3.26 -16.32
N THR A 33 -2.17 -3.36 -15.23
CA THR A 33 -3.42 -2.62 -15.00
C THR A 33 -3.26 -1.32 -14.21
N TYR A 34 -2.05 -0.99 -13.72
CA TYR A 34 -1.82 0.16 -12.86
C TYR A 34 -0.46 0.81 -13.09
N THR A 35 -0.42 2.12 -12.91
CA THR A 35 0.82 2.87 -12.76
C THR A 35 0.81 3.42 -11.34
N CYS A 36 1.59 2.85 -10.42
CA CYS A 36 1.77 3.46 -9.10
C CYS A 36 2.64 4.71 -9.29
N THR A 37 1.99 5.80 -9.70
CA THR A 37 2.66 7.06 -9.93
C THR A 37 2.83 7.69 -8.56
N VAL A 38 4.04 7.48 -8.03
CA VAL A 38 4.66 8.27 -6.96
C VAL A 38 4.47 7.69 -5.55
N CYS A 39 5.50 6.94 -5.15
CA CYS A 39 6.10 6.91 -3.81
C CYS A 39 6.55 8.31 -3.34
N GLY A 40 5.67 9.32 -3.45
CA GLY A 40 5.98 10.71 -3.14
C GLY A 40 5.64 10.97 -1.71
N GLU A 41 6.67 11.38 -0.99
CA GLU A 41 6.75 11.61 0.45
C GLU A 41 5.75 12.66 0.94
N VAL A 42 4.45 12.33 0.95
CA VAL A 42 3.53 12.87 1.95
C VAL A 42 3.40 11.77 2.99
N ALA A 43 4.10 11.94 4.12
CA ALA A 43 4.17 10.94 5.18
C ALA A 43 2.76 10.46 5.58
N GLY A 44 2.40 9.24 5.18
CA GLY A 44 1.15 8.57 5.56
C GLY A 44 0.07 8.44 4.48
N GLU A 45 0.25 9.00 3.27
CA GLU A 45 -0.71 8.88 2.16
C GLU A 45 -0.02 8.42 0.86
N TYR A 46 -0.68 7.51 0.15
CA TYR A 46 -0.28 7.02 -1.18
C TYR A 46 -1.26 7.52 -2.24
N ILE A 47 -0.71 7.86 -3.41
CA ILE A 47 -1.46 8.21 -4.61
C ILE A 47 -1.47 6.99 -5.53
N ILE A 48 -2.64 6.48 -5.85
CA ILE A 48 -2.82 5.34 -6.75
C ILE A 48 -3.54 5.83 -8.01
N ASP A 49 -2.96 5.54 -9.18
CA ASP A 49 -3.66 5.68 -10.46
C ASP A 49 -4.22 4.32 -10.86
N HIS A 50 -5.55 4.25 -10.93
CA HIS A 50 -6.27 3.07 -11.38
C HIS A 50 -7.29 3.47 -12.45
N LEU A 51 -7.15 2.91 -13.66
CA LEU A 51 -8.05 3.16 -14.79
C LEU A 51 -8.23 4.66 -15.14
N GLY A 52 -7.22 5.48 -14.88
CA GLY A 52 -7.27 6.93 -15.13
C GLY A 52 -7.93 7.74 -14.01
N GLU A 53 -8.34 7.09 -12.91
CA GLU A 53 -8.75 7.76 -11.68
C GLU A 53 -7.59 7.80 -10.68
N THR A 54 -7.32 8.99 -10.15
CA THR A 54 -6.32 9.18 -9.10
C THR A 54 -6.99 9.15 -7.73
N ILE A 55 -6.59 8.19 -6.90
CA ILE A 55 -7.12 7.98 -5.55
C ILE A 55 -6.02 8.26 -4.53
N ARG A 56 -6.35 8.96 -3.44
CA ARG A 56 -5.45 9.15 -2.29
C ARG A 56 -5.92 8.29 -1.14
N LEU A 57 -5.03 7.45 -0.63
CA LEU A 57 -5.33 6.46 0.41
C LEU A 57 -4.27 6.52 1.51
N SER A 58 -4.66 6.29 2.76
CA SER A 58 -3.71 6.06 3.86
C SER A 58 -2.99 4.72 3.69
N ASN A 59 -1.87 4.51 4.40
CA ASN A 59 -1.12 3.23 4.34
C ASN A 59 -2.01 1.98 4.51
N VAL A 60 -2.99 2.02 5.43
CA VAL A 60 -3.87 0.86 5.68
C VAL A 60 -4.83 0.65 4.51
N GLU A 61 -5.39 1.72 3.97
CA GLU A 61 -6.30 1.67 2.83
C GLU A 61 -5.57 1.24 1.56
N THR A 62 -4.36 1.73 1.34
CA THR A 62 -3.48 1.31 0.24
C THR A 62 -3.20 -0.18 0.31
N TYR A 63 -2.81 -0.70 1.47
CA TYR A 63 -2.57 -2.13 1.64
C TYR A 63 -3.82 -2.95 1.29
N ALA A 64 -4.99 -2.56 1.83
CA ALA A 64 -6.24 -3.27 1.59
C ALA A 64 -6.65 -3.22 0.11
N PHE A 65 -6.49 -2.07 -0.55
CA PHE A 65 -6.83 -1.88 -1.96
C PHE A 65 -5.92 -2.70 -2.88
N LEU A 66 -4.60 -2.61 -2.71
CA LEU A 66 -3.65 -3.39 -3.51
C LEU A 66 -3.87 -4.90 -3.33
N LYS A 67 -4.14 -5.34 -2.10
CA LYS A 67 -4.44 -6.74 -1.83
C LYS A 67 -5.72 -7.21 -2.51
N PHE A 68 -6.79 -6.41 -2.45
CA PHE A 68 -8.04 -6.70 -3.14
C PHE A 68 -7.83 -6.86 -4.65
N ILE A 69 -7.05 -5.97 -5.25
CA ILE A 69 -6.72 -6.02 -6.68
C ILE A 69 -5.96 -7.30 -7.01
N LEU A 70 -4.89 -7.62 -6.28
CA LEU A 70 -4.11 -8.82 -6.51
C LEU A 70 -4.98 -10.09 -6.42
N GLU A 71 -5.89 -10.17 -5.46
CA GLU A 71 -6.76 -11.33 -5.29
C GLU A 71 -7.84 -11.43 -6.39
N THR A 72 -8.32 -10.29 -6.91
CA THR A 72 -9.37 -10.25 -7.94
C THR A 72 -8.82 -10.39 -9.36
N GLU A 73 -7.73 -9.71 -9.68
CA GLU A 73 -7.11 -9.71 -11.01
C GLU A 73 -6.20 -10.93 -11.24
N ALA A 74 -5.55 -11.49 -10.21
CA ALA A 74 -4.76 -12.73 -10.37
C ALA A 74 -5.62 -14.00 -10.50
N SER A 75 -6.93 -13.89 -10.25
CA SER A 75 -7.91 -14.98 -10.42
C SER A 75 -8.59 -14.98 -11.80
N SER A 76 -8.27 -14.00 -12.66
CA SER A 76 -8.83 -13.84 -14.01
C SER A 76 -7.89 -14.36 -15.09
#